data_AF-A0A4S2VLW4-F1
#
_entry.id   AF-A0A4S2VLW4-F1
#
_cell.length_a   1.000
_cell.length_b   1.000
_cell.length_c   1.000
_cell.angle_alpha   90.00
_cell.angle_beta   90.00
_cell.angle_gamma   90.00
#
_symmetry.space_group_name_H-M   'P 1'
#
loop_
_entity.id
_entity.type
_entity.pdbx_description
1 polymer ?
#
loop_
_entity_poly.entity_id
_entity_poly.type
_entity_poly.pdbx_seq_one_letter_code
_entity_poly.pdbx_strand_id
1 'polypeptide(L)'
;MKREIGMDIDQLVTAMRAVDEAGRLFEEALAAYESRGLKRTSDDFKVAGGSVQTLQGAEEMALGTRKFLAELALILGYATAGIEDRVAARPAVARAGFTGISGGGARMARPLLEPTLRGLRLLLGVDFFEPAFKAEIEEVLRAEKATYPDPATFRIRASADAAASVGRTR
;
A
#
# COMPACT_ATOMS: atom_id res chain seq x y z
N MET A 1 17.62 -22.19 29.22
CA MET A 1 16.93 -21.08 28.52
C MET A 1 15.94 -21.68 27.54
N LYS A 2 14.66 -21.70 27.89
CA LYS A 2 13.57 -22.00 26.93
C LYS A 2 13.43 -20.78 26.04
N ARG A 3 13.60 -20.92 24.72
CA ARG A 3 13.22 -19.86 23.78
C ARG A 3 11.70 -19.80 23.74
N GLU A 4 11.10 -18.92 24.52
CA GLU A 4 9.72 -18.45 24.28
C GLU A 4 9.78 -17.45 23.12
N ILE A 5 10.00 -17.96 21.91
CA ILE A 5 9.74 -17.24 20.66
C ILE A 5 8.98 -18.21 19.76
N GLY A 6 7.94 -18.84 20.32
CA GLY A 6 6.97 -19.56 19.53
C GLY A 6 6.12 -18.52 18.80
N MET A 7 6.22 -18.48 17.48
CA MET A 7 5.28 -17.72 16.66
C MET A 7 3.86 -18.20 16.95
N ASP A 8 2.98 -17.30 17.38
CA ASP A 8 1.58 -17.62 17.60
C ASP A 8 0.90 -17.90 16.25
N ILE A 9 0.68 -19.18 15.97
CA ILE A 9 0.06 -19.66 14.73
C ILE A 9 -1.38 -19.16 14.61
N ASP A 10 -2.11 -19.06 15.72
CA ASP A 10 -3.50 -18.61 15.72
C ASP A 10 -3.58 -17.10 15.39
N GLN A 11 -2.65 -16.32 15.94
CA GLN A 11 -2.50 -14.91 15.59
C GLN A 11 -2.16 -14.74 14.09
N LEU A 12 -1.25 -15.57 13.56
CA LEU A 12 -0.86 -15.53 12.15
C LEU A 12 -2.02 -15.91 11.22
N VAL A 13 -2.77 -16.97 11.54
CA VAL A 13 -3.96 -17.39 10.78
C VAL A 13 -5.04 -16.30 10.80
N THR A 14 -5.24 -15.65 11.95
CA THR A 14 -6.18 -14.54 12.08
C THR A 14 -5.76 -13.36 11.18
N ALA A 15 -4.47 -13.01 11.19
CA ALA A 15 -3.93 -11.97 10.31
C ALA A 15 -4.10 -12.33 8.82
N MET A 16 -3.81 -13.58 8.43
CA MET A 16 -3.98 -14.05 7.06
C MET A 16 -5.42 -13.91 6.58
N ARG A 17 -6.40 -14.32 7.39
CA ARG A 17 -7.83 -14.19 7.05
C ARG A 17 -8.24 -12.73 6.86
N ALA A 18 -7.79 -11.85 7.74
CA ALA A 18 -8.10 -10.43 7.64
C ALA A 18 -7.42 -9.77 6.42
N VAL A 19 -6.17 -10.12 6.12
CA VAL A 19 -5.44 -9.63 4.94
C VAL A 19 -6.09 -10.12 3.65
N ASP A 20 -6.49 -11.39 3.57
CA ASP A 20 -7.18 -11.95 2.41
C ASP A 20 -8.51 -11.25 2.16
N GLU A 21 -9.34 -11.09 3.19
CA GLU A 21 -10.62 -10.39 3.08
C GLU A 21 -10.44 -8.90 2.73
N ALA A 22 -9.45 -8.22 3.31
CA ALA A 22 -9.12 -6.84 2.94
C ALA A 22 -8.68 -6.75 1.47
N GLY A 23 -7.87 -7.71 1.01
CA GLY A 23 -7.44 -7.82 -0.38
C GLY A 23 -8.61 -7.95 -1.35
N ARG A 24 -9.57 -8.83 -1.06
CA ARG A 24 -10.79 -8.98 -1.86
C ARG A 24 -11.61 -7.70 -1.92
N LEU A 25 -11.73 -6.98 -0.80
CA LEU A 25 -12.42 -5.69 -0.75
C LEU A 25 -11.70 -4.60 -1.57
N PHE A 26 -10.37 -4.62 -1.60
CA PHE A 26 -9.59 -3.71 -2.46
C PHE A 26 -9.72 -4.07 -3.94
N GLU A 27 -9.76 -5.35 -4.29
CA GLU A 27 -10.04 -5.82 -5.65
C GLU A 27 -11.46 -5.44 -6.10
N GLU A 28 -12.46 -5.56 -5.22
CA GLU A 28 -13.82 -5.09 -5.47
C GLU A 28 -13.86 -3.59 -5.76
N ALA A 29 -13.16 -2.79 -4.93
CA ALA A 29 -13.06 -1.35 -5.16
C ALA A 29 -12.36 -1.02 -6.50
N LEU A 30 -11.26 -1.71 -6.82
CA LEU A 30 -10.55 -1.53 -8.08
C LEU A 30 -11.46 -1.82 -9.27
N ALA A 31 -12.15 -2.95 -9.27
CA ALA A 31 -13.10 -3.33 -10.32
C ALA A 31 -14.23 -2.29 -10.46
N ALA A 32 -14.72 -1.75 -9.35
CA ALA A 32 -15.74 -0.69 -9.35
C ALA A 32 -15.22 0.64 -9.92
N TYR A 33 -13.94 0.98 -9.71
CA TYR A 33 -13.34 2.14 -10.39
C TYR A 33 -13.22 1.92 -11.89
N GLU A 34 -12.77 0.73 -12.31
CA GLU A 34 -12.65 0.39 -13.73
C GLU A 34 -14.01 0.39 -14.44
N SER A 35 -15.06 -0.16 -13.81
CA SER A 35 -16.40 -0.22 -14.38
C SER A 35 -17.07 1.16 -14.55
N ARG A 36 -16.67 2.16 -13.76
CA ARG A 36 -17.13 3.56 -13.89
C ARG A 36 -16.50 4.29 -15.07
N GLY A 37 -15.64 3.62 -15.85
CA GLY A 37 -15.00 4.19 -17.03
C GLY A 37 -13.87 5.15 -16.69
N LEU A 38 -13.28 5.05 -15.48
CA LEU A 38 -11.98 5.68 -15.22
C LEU A 38 -10.99 5.10 -16.23
N LYS A 39 -10.54 5.93 -17.18
CA LYS A 39 -9.54 5.54 -18.18
C LYS A 39 -8.21 6.16 -17.81
N ARG A 40 -7.13 5.41 -18.00
CA ARG A 40 -5.77 5.94 -17.85
C ARG A 40 -5.46 6.90 -19.01
N THR A 41 -5.94 8.14 -18.95
CA THR A 41 -5.60 9.21 -19.91
C THR A 41 -4.36 9.97 -19.42
N SER A 42 -3.51 10.41 -20.35
CA SER A 42 -2.14 10.82 -20.03
C SER A 42 -1.99 12.13 -19.26
N ASP A 43 -3.03 12.87 -18.92
CA ASP A 43 -2.87 14.12 -18.14
C ASP A 43 -3.27 13.94 -16.68
N ASP A 44 -4.10 12.95 -16.38
CA ASP A 44 -4.60 12.64 -15.04
C ASP A 44 -3.53 12.04 -14.11
N PHE A 45 -2.36 11.67 -14.63
CA PHE A 45 -1.24 11.23 -13.79
C PHE A 45 -0.61 12.38 -12.99
N LYS A 46 -0.81 13.64 -13.38
CA LYS A 46 -0.24 14.81 -12.70
C LYS A 46 -1.17 15.40 -11.64
N VAL A 47 -2.40 14.89 -11.54
CA VAL A 47 -3.44 15.43 -10.68
C VAL A 47 -3.63 14.49 -9.51
N ALA A 48 -3.49 15.00 -8.28
CA ALA A 48 -3.78 14.21 -7.10
C ALA A 48 -5.26 13.81 -7.07
N GLY A 49 -5.54 12.51 -6.94
CA GLY A 49 -6.89 11.98 -7.07
C GLY A 49 -7.42 11.95 -8.51
N GLY A 50 -6.57 12.21 -9.52
CA GLY A 50 -6.93 11.98 -10.92
C GLY A 50 -7.29 10.52 -11.17
N SER A 51 -7.94 10.23 -12.31
CA SER A 51 -8.41 8.87 -12.60
C SER A 51 -7.27 7.84 -12.64
N VAL A 52 -6.13 8.22 -13.26
CA VAL A 52 -4.90 7.41 -13.29
C VAL A 52 -4.37 7.13 -11.88
N GLN A 53 -4.25 8.17 -11.06
CA GLN A 53 -3.71 8.04 -9.69
C GLN A 53 -4.64 7.22 -8.81
N THR A 54 -5.95 7.37 -8.96
CA THR A 54 -6.93 6.58 -8.22
C THR A 54 -6.86 5.10 -8.58
N LEU A 55 -6.80 4.77 -9.87
CA LEU A 55 -6.63 3.39 -10.31
C LEU A 55 -5.29 2.80 -9.83
N GLN A 56 -4.19 3.56 -9.96
CA GLN A 56 -2.89 3.13 -9.47
C GLN A 56 -2.90 2.90 -7.95
N GLY A 57 -3.53 3.77 -7.17
CA GLY A 57 -3.61 3.61 -5.73
C GLY A 57 -4.43 2.39 -5.31
N ALA A 58 -5.57 2.15 -5.97
CA ALA A 58 -6.37 0.95 -5.75
C ALA A 58 -5.59 -0.33 -6.11
N GLU A 59 -4.86 -0.31 -7.23
CA GLU A 59 -3.99 -1.42 -7.66
C GLU A 59 -2.84 -1.68 -6.68
N GLU A 60 -2.20 -0.62 -6.16
CA GLU A 60 -1.14 -0.73 -5.13
C GLU A 60 -1.66 -1.39 -3.85
N MET A 61 -2.87 -1.05 -3.37
CA MET A 61 -3.48 -1.69 -2.20
C MET A 61 -3.81 -3.17 -2.45
N ALA A 62 -4.43 -3.49 -3.59
CA ALA A 62 -4.78 -4.86 -3.96
C ALA A 62 -3.53 -5.73 -4.17
N LEU A 63 -2.49 -5.20 -4.83
CA LEU A 63 -1.24 -5.93 -5.03
C LEU A 63 -0.46 -6.09 -3.73
N GLY A 64 -0.44 -5.05 -2.87
CA GLY A 64 0.22 -5.07 -1.58
C GLY A 64 -0.32 -6.18 -0.67
N THR A 65 -1.66 -6.25 -0.55
CA THR A 65 -2.33 -7.31 0.23
C THR A 65 -2.05 -8.71 -0.31
N ARG A 66 -2.13 -8.95 -1.63
CA ARG A 66 -1.81 -10.25 -2.24
C ARG A 66 -0.36 -10.69 -1.96
N LYS A 67 0.60 -9.78 -2.15
CA LYS A 67 2.02 -10.06 -1.88
C LYS A 67 2.25 -10.37 -0.41
N PHE A 68 1.61 -9.61 0.47
CA PHE A 68 1.73 -9.81 1.90
C PHE A 68 1.11 -11.13 2.37
N LEU A 69 -0.07 -11.50 1.83
CA LEU A 69 -0.69 -12.79 2.13
C LEU A 69 0.23 -13.97 1.75
N ALA A 70 0.92 -13.88 0.61
CA ALA A 70 1.90 -14.89 0.22
C ALA A 70 3.10 -14.97 1.18
N GLU A 71 3.56 -13.83 1.70
CA GLU A 71 4.61 -13.80 2.72
C GLU A 71 4.13 -14.44 4.04
N LEU A 72 2.91 -14.13 4.50
CA LEU A 72 2.34 -14.76 5.70
C LEU A 72 2.16 -16.27 5.53
N ALA A 73 1.71 -16.72 4.35
CA ALA A 73 1.59 -18.14 4.04
C ALA A 73 2.94 -18.86 4.04
N LEU A 74 4.00 -18.20 3.55
CA LEU A 74 5.37 -18.72 3.60
C LEU A 74 5.84 -18.88 5.05
N ILE A 75 5.64 -17.84 5.85
CA ILE A 75 5.98 -17.83 7.28
C ILE A 75 5.26 -18.98 8.01
N LEU A 76 3.95 -19.13 7.79
CA LEU A 76 3.14 -20.21 8.37
C LEU A 76 3.63 -21.58 7.92
N GLY A 77 3.97 -21.76 6.64
CA GLY A 77 4.47 -23.02 6.09
C GLY A 77 5.76 -23.49 6.76
N TYR A 78 6.72 -22.59 6.98
CA TYR A 78 7.96 -22.93 7.70
C TYR A 78 7.73 -23.21 9.18
N ALA A 79 6.84 -22.45 9.84
CA ALA A 79 6.50 -22.67 11.24
C ALA A 79 5.79 -24.01 11.46
N THR A 80 4.82 -24.35 10.61
CA THR A 80 4.09 -25.63 10.68
C THR A 80 4.97 -26.84 10.37
N ALA A 81 6.01 -26.67 9.54
CA ALA A 81 7.00 -27.70 9.27
C ALA A 81 8.10 -27.84 10.35
N GLY A 82 8.07 -27.02 11.42
CA GLY A 82 9.06 -27.05 12.51
C GLY A 82 10.47 -26.62 12.09
N ILE A 83 10.56 -25.77 11.05
CA ILE A 83 11.81 -25.26 10.48
C ILE A 83 11.80 -23.72 10.42
N GLU A 84 11.25 -23.07 11.45
CA GLU A 84 11.09 -21.62 11.54
C GLU A 84 12.39 -20.83 11.42
N ASP A 85 13.55 -21.42 11.74
CA ASP A 85 14.86 -20.77 11.53
C ASP A 85 15.10 -20.37 10.06
N ARG A 86 14.40 -20.99 9.09
CA ARG A 86 14.48 -20.65 7.67
C ARG A 86 13.79 -19.34 7.30
N VAL A 87 12.88 -18.84 8.14
CA VAL A 87 12.21 -17.55 7.92
C VAL A 87 12.85 -16.40 8.70
N ALA A 88 13.86 -16.67 9.53
CA ALA A 88 14.71 -15.67 10.18
C ALA A 88 13.93 -14.44 10.70
N ALA A 89 14.26 -13.23 10.24
CA ALA A 89 13.62 -11.98 10.67
C ALA A 89 12.24 -11.70 10.04
N ARG A 90 11.77 -12.53 9.09
CA ARG A 90 10.52 -12.29 8.36
C ARG A 90 9.29 -12.11 9.25
N PRO A 91 9.09 -12.87 10.34
CA PRO A 91 7.93 -12.67 11.21
C PRO A 91 7.92 -11.29 11.88
N ALA A 92 9.09 -10.78 12.29
CA ALA A 92 9.19 -9.44 12.86
C ALA A 92 8.92 -8.36 11.80
N VAL A 93 9.47 -8.53 10.59
CA VAL A 93 9.19 -7.61 9.47
C VAL A 93 7.71 -7.63 9.08
N ALA A 94 7.06 -8.80 9.09
CA ALA A 94 5.65 -8.91 8.76
C ALA A 94 4.74 -8.17 9.75
N ARG A 95 5.12 -8.11 11.04
CA ARG A 95 4.41 -7.31 12.04
C ARG A 95 4.46 -5.81 11.77
N ALA A 96 5.53 -5.32 11.14
CA ALA A 96 5.64 -3.94 10.69
C ALA A 96 4.67 -3.60 9.54
N GLY A 97 3.93 -4.58 9.00
CA GLY A 97 2.92 -4.39 7.96
C GLY A 97 3.46 -4.56 6.54
N PHE A 98 2.76 -3.99 5.57
CA PHE A 98 3.09 -4.12 4.15
C PHE A 98 2.94 -2.81 3.39
N THR A 99 3.69 -2.70 2.30
CA THR A 99 3.65 -1.52 1.43
C THR A 99 2.40 -1.52 0.54
N GLY A 100 1.93 -0.34 0.18
CA GLY A 100 0.78 -0.15 -0.72
C GLY A 100 -0.41 0.56 -0.07
N ILE A 101 -0.53 0.53 1.26
CA ILE A 101 -1.60 1.25 1.97
C ILE A 101 -1.38 2.77 1.94
N SER A 102 -0.31 3.27 2.56
CA SER A 102 -0.03 4.71 2.63
C SER A 102 0.10 5.32 1.22
N GLY A 103 0.93 4.71 0.38
CA GLY A 103 1.13 5.14 -1.01
C GLY A 103 -0.15 5.11 -1.83
N GLY A 104 -0.88 3.99 -1.82
CA GLY A 104 -2.13 3.88 -2.56
C GLY A 104 -3.19 4.86 -2.06
N GLY A 105 -3.30 4.99 -0.74
CA GLY A 105 -4.26 5.86 -0.08
C GLY A 105 -4.05 7.33 -0.38
N ALA A 106 -2.79 7.77 -0.49
CA ALA A 106 -2.42 9.14 -0.84
C ALA A 106 -2.76 9.52 -2.30
N ARG A 107 -2.84 8.54 -3.21
CA ARG A 107 -3.14 8.76 -4.64
C ARG A 107 -4.63 8.86 -4.93
N MET A 108 -5.45 8.15 -4.14
CA MET A 108 -6.85 7.91 -4.47
C MET A 108 -7.76 9.12 -4.23
N ALA A 109 -8.61 9.41 -5.22
CA ALA A 109 -9.70 10.38 -5.10
C ALA A 109 -10.55 10.13 -3.86
N ARG A 110 -11.06 11.22 -3.28
CA ARG A 110 -11.99 11.17 -2.15
C ARG A 110 -13.40 11.57 -2.61
N PRO A 111 -14.47 10.98 -2.03
CA PRO A 111 -14.45 9.94 -1.00
C PRO A 111 -13.97 8.58 -1.53
N LEU A 112 -13.32 7.79 -0.66
CA LEU A 112 -12.99 6.40 -0.96
C LEU A 112 -14.27 5.57 -1.11
N LEU A 113 -14.21 4.51 -1.92
CA LEU A 113 -15.33 3.57 -2.01
C LEU A 113 -15.47 2.76 -0.71
N GLU A 114 -16.71 2.37 -0.39
CA GLU A 114 -17.01 1.62 0.83
C GLU A 114 -16.19 0.33 0.98
N PRO A 115 -15.96 -0.48 -0.08
CA PRO A 115 -15.10 -1.66 0.05
C PRO A 115 -13.67 -1.29 0.51
N THR A 116 -13.09 -0.21 -0.01
CA THR A 116 -11.78 0.28 0.46
C THR A 116 -11.83 0.66 1.95
N LEU A 117 -12.86 1.38 2.40
CA LEU A 117 -13.01 1.76 3.80
C LEU A 117 -13.15 0.53 4.72
N ARG A 118 -13.93 -0.47 4.30
CA ARG A 118 -14.09 -1.73 5.03
C ARG A 118 -12.78 -2.50 5.12
N GLY A 119 -12.02 -2.59 4.03
CA GLY A 119 -10.72 -3.26 4.02
C GLY A 119 -9.71 -2.61 4.97
N LEU A 120 -9.62 -1.27 4.94
CA LEU A 120 -8.75 -0.52 5.85
C LEU A 120 -9.13 -0.71 7.33
N ARG A 121 -10.43 -0.62 7.65
CA ARG A 121 -10.93 -0.85 9.03
C ARG A 121 -10.69 -2.27 9.50
N LEU A 122 -10.82 -3.26 8.61
CA LEU A 122 -10.52 -4.66 8.93
C LEU A 122 -9.06 -4.82 9.35
N LEU A 123 -8.12 -4.24 8.58
CA LEU A 123 -6.68 -4.28 8.90
C LEU A 123 -6.34 -3.59 10.23
N LEU A 124 -7.01 -2.50 10.60
CA LEU A 124 -6.84 -1.84 11.90
C LEU A 124 -7.19 -2.75 13.09
N GLY A 125 -8.22 -3.59 12.91
CA GLY A 125 -8.69 -4.52 13.94
C GLY A 125 -7.79 -5.73 14.17
N VAL A 126 -6.71 -5.89 13.39
CA VAL A 126 -5.81 -7.04 13.51
C VAL A 126 -4.71 -6.76 14.54
N ASP A 127 -4.62 -7.57 15.59
CA ASP A 127 -3.62 -7.40 16.67
C ASP A 127 -2.20 -7.84 16.28
N PHE A 128 -2.05 -8.46 15.11
CA PHE A 128 -0.75 -8.86 14.55
C PHE A 128 0.11 -7.65 14.15
N PHE A 129 -0.50 -6.55 13.71
CA PHE A 129 0.23 -5.41 13.18
C PHE A 129 0.72 -4.45 14.27
N GLU A 130 1.93 -3.93 14.06
CA GLU A 130 2.52 -2.90 14.91
C GLU A 130 1.77 -1.57 14.81
N PRO A 131 1.83 -0.73 15.87
CA PRO A 131 1.14 0.55 15.91
C PRO A 131 1.50 1.49 14.74
N ALA A 132 2.74 1.44 14.24
CA ALA A 132 3.18 2.28 13.13
C ALA A 132 2.37 2.01 11.85
N PHE A 133 2.14 0.74 11.51
CA PHE A 133 1.32 0.37 10.36
C PHE A 133 -0.14 0.78 10.54
N LYS A 134 -0.68 0.62 11.76
CA LYS A 134 -2.04 1.07 12.07
C LYS A 134 -2.18 2.59 11.92
N ALA A 135 -1.17 3.36 12.34
CA ALA A 135 -1.14 4.81 12.16
C ALA A 135 -1.20 5.20 10.67
N GLU A 136 -0.47 4.51 9.79
CA GLU A 136 -0.56 4.74 8.33
C GLU A 136 -1.98 4.52 7.80
N ILE A 137 -2.67 3.45 8.24
CA ILE A 137 -4.05 3.20 7.84
C ILE A 137 -4.99 4.31 8.35
N GLU A 138 -4.82 4.75 9.59
CA GLU A 138 -5.62 5.83 10.16
C GLU A 138 -5.41 7.16 9.41
N GLU A 139 -4.18 7.46 8.99
CA GLU A 139 -3.90 8.63 8.15
C GLU A 139 -4.66 8.56 6.83
N VAL A 140 -4.67 7.40 6.17
CA VAL A 140 -5.43 7.20 4.93
C VAL A 140 -6.93 7.41 5.16
N LEU A 141 -7.48 6.87 6.25
CA LEU A 141 -8.90 7.00 6.61
C LEU A 141 -9.29 8.43 6.96
N ARG A 142 -8.41 9.20 7.60
CA ARG A 142 -8.63 10.60 7.99
C ARG A 142 -8.39 11.60 6.86
N ALA A 143 -7.68 11.20 5.80
CA ALA A 143 -7.34 12.09 4.71
C ALA A 143 -8.58 12.57 3.93
N GLU A 144 -8.82 13.88 3.98
CA GLU A 144 -9.94 14.55 3.30
C GLU A 144 -9.77 14.61 1.77
N LYS A 145 -8.52 14.53 1.29
CA LYS A 145 -8.18 14.61 -0.14
C LYS A 145 -6.94 13.76 -0.46
N ALA A 146 -6.78 13.44 -1.74
CA ALA A 146 -5.53 12.89 -2.26
C ALA A 146 -4.39 13.91 -2.14
N THR A 147 -3.18 13.43 -1.87
CA THR A 147 -1.96 14.25 -1.72
C THR A 147 -0.87 13.88 -2.72
N TYR A 148 -1.04 12.79 -3.47
CA TYR A 148 -0.11 12.35 -4.49
C TYR A 148 -0.72 12.41 -5.90
N PRO A 149 0.02 12.91 -6.90
CA PRO A 149 1.38 13.46 -6.81
C PRO A 149 1.38 14.88 -6.25
N ASP A 150 2.44 15.24 -5.51
CA ASP A 150 2.66 16.62 -5.09
C ASP A 150 3.01 17.47 -6.34
N PRO A 151 2.27 18.55 -6.66
CA PRO A 151 2.59 19.45 -7.76
C PRO A 151 4.05 19.94 -7.79
N ALA A 152 4.72 20.05 -6.63
CA ALA A 152 6.14 20.40 -6.55
C ALA A 152 7.07 19.37 -7.23
N THR A 153 6.65 18.11 -7.34
CA THR A 153 7.42 17.04 -8.00
C THR A 153 7.48 17.16 -9.52
N PHE A 154 6.59 17.94 -10.14
CA PHE A 154 6.59 18.19 -11.59
C PHE A 154 7.32 19.48 -12.00
N ARG A 155 7.85 20.25 -11.04
CA ARG A 155 8.72 21.39 -11.37
C ARG A 155 10.04 20.83 -11.91
N ILE A 156 10.11 20.69 -13.23
CA ILE A 156 11.37 20.50 -13.94
C ILE A 156 12.26 21.65 -13.47
N ARG A 157 13.38 21.31 -12.82
CA ARG A 157 14.42 22.27 -12.48
C ARG A 157 14.78 22.94 -13.81
N ALA A 158 14.42 24.22 -13.98
CA ALA A 158 14.79 24.97 -15.17
C ALA A 158 16.30 24.74 -15.37
N SER A 159 16.67 24.15 -16.50
CA SER A 159 18.05 23.76 -16.74
C SER A 159 18.93 24.98 -16.53
N ALA A 160 19.87 24.87 -15.60
CA ALA A 160 20.84 25.93 -15.30
C ALA A 160 21.89 26.08 -16.42
N ASP A 161 21.65 25.53 -17.61
CA ASP A 161 22.63 25.42 -18.70
C ASP A 161 22.24 26.16 -19.99
N ALA A 162 21.13 26.91 -20.02
CA ALA A 162 20.77 27.73 -21.18
C ALA A 162 21.48 29.10 -21.23
N ALA A 163 22.39 29.41 -20.29
CA ALA A 163 23.08 30.70 -20.22
C ALA A 163 24.55 30.70 -20.69
N ALA A 164 25.06 29.58 -21.23
CA ALA A 164 26.49 29.45 -21.56
C ALA A 164 26.83 29.32 -23.07
N SER A 165 25.92 29.55 -24.00
CA SER A 165 26.23 29.44 -25.45
C SER A 165 25.97 30.69 -26.30
N VAL A 166 25.51 31.81 -25.74
CA VAL A 166 25.41 33.08 -26.49
C VAL A 166 26.60 33.97 -26.13
N GLY A 167 27.77 33.60 -26.65
CA GLY A 167 29.01 34.30 -26.32
C GLY A 167 30.20 33.87 -27.16
N ARG A 168 30.02 33.70 -28.48
CA ARG A 168 31.14 33.77 -29.41
C ARG A 168 30.68 34.29 -30.77
N THR A 169 30.72 35.61 -30.91
CA THR A 169 30.71 36.28 -32.21
C THR A 169 32.03 37.01 -32.37
N ARG A 170 32.80 36.52 -33.35
CA ARG A 170 33.97 37.08 -34.04
C ARG A 170 35.27 37.25 -33.25
#